data_AF-A0A5Q4SWR4-F1
#
_entry.id   AF-A0A5Q4SWR4-F1
#
_cell.length_a   1.000
_cell.length_b   1.000
_cell.length_c   1.000
_cell.angle_alpha   90.00
_cell.angle_beta   90.00
_cell.angle_gamma   90.00
#
_symmetry.space_group_name_H-M   'P 1'
#
loop_
_entity.id
_entity.type
_entity.pdbx_description
1 polymer ?
#
loop_
_entity_poly.entity_id
_entity_poly.type
_entity_poly.pdbx_seq_one_letter_code
_entity_poly.pdbx_strand_id
1 'polypeptide(L)' 'MVETFSPNTGDRIKVMRYRPDGRVHFVKTGTVIESYGYGFVFSEENGHSRRVHVASSESLAKGMPGWKQTIELA' A
#
# COMPACT_ATOMS: atom_id res chain seq x y z
N MET A 1 17.54 7.42 8.52
CA MET A 1 16.72 8.06 7.48
C MET A 1 15.61 7.07 7.18
N VAL A 2 14.35 7.37 7.50
CA VAL A 2 13.25 6.51 7.02
C VAL A 2 12.98 6.99 5.61
N GLU A 3 13.50 6.28 4.61
CA GLU A 3 13.12 6.53 3.23
C GLU A 3 11.61 6.25 3.14
N THR A 4 10.82 7.31 2.99
CA THR A 4 9.38 7.21 2.75
C THR A 4 9.21 6.62 1.35
N PHE A 5 9.25 5.29 1.27
CA PHE A 5 9.10 4.56 0.02
C PHE A 5 7.84 5.04 -0.70
N SER A 6 8.04 5.68 -1.85
CA SER A 6 7.00 6.22 -2.71
C SER A 6 7.06 5.45 -4.02
N PRO A 7 6.13 4.51 -4.27
CA PRO A 7 6.19 3.70 -5.47
C PRO A 7 5.88 4.54 -6.72
N ASN A 8 6.57 4.23 -7.81
CA ASN A 8 6.35 4.83 -9.11
C ASN A 8 5.31 4.03 -9.90
N THR A 9 4.65 4.69 -10.85
CA THR A 9 3.80 4.00 -11.83
C THR A 9 4.64 2.96 -12.59
N GLY A 10 4.11 1.74 -12.70
CA GLY A 10 4.81 0.59 -13.29
C GLY A 10 5.49 -0.32 -12.26
N ASP A 11 5.73 0.15 -11.03
CA ASP A 11 6.34 -0.67 -9.99
C ASP A 11 5.40 -1.82 -9.61
N ARG A 12 5.96 -3.03 -9.55
CA ARG A 12 5.29 -4.16 -8.92
C ARG A 12 5.54 -4.08 -7.43
N ILE A 13 4.48 -4.09 -6.65
CA ILE A 13 4.55 -3.90 -5.20
C ILE A 13 3.72 -4.94 -4.45
N LYS A 14 4.10 -5.14 -3.20
CA LYS A 14 3.35 -5.85 -2.18
C LYS A 14 3.00 -4.89 -1.06
N VAL A 15 1.72 -4.83 -0.71
CA VAL A 15 1.18 -4.02 0.39
C VAL A 15 0.73 -4.95 1.50
N MET A 16 1.25 -4.74 2.71
CA MET A 16 0.81 -5.45 3.91
C MET A 16 0.27 -4.44 4.90
N ARG A 17 -0.97 -4.63 5.35
CA ARG A 17 -1.60 -3.78 6.37
C ARG A 17 -1.79 -4.56 7.66
N TYR A 18 -1.49 -3.91 8.78
CA TYR A 18 -1.57 -4.48 10.11
C TYR A 18 -2.57 -3.69 10.94
N ARG A 19 -3.36 -4.42 11.73
CA ARG A 19 -4.23 -3.87 12.76
C ARG A 19 -3.40 -3.39 13.95
N PRO A 20 -3.99 -2.58 14.86
CA PRO A 20 -3.31 -2.14 16.08
C PRO A 20 -2.84 -3.26 17.00
N ASP A 21 -3.50 -4.43 16.95
CA ASP A 21 -3.12 -5.64 17.68
C ASP A 21 -1.93 -6.40 17.05
N GLY A 22 -1.36 -5.87 15.96
CA GLY A 22 -0.25 -6.46 15.22
C GLY A 22 -0.65 -7.55 14.21
N ARG A 23 -1.93 -7.93 14.14
CA ARG A 23 -2.38 -8.95 13.18
C ARG A 23 -2.44 -8.38 11.77
N VAL A 24 -2.09 -9.23 10.79
CA VAL A 24 -2.22 -8.90 9.37
C VAL A 24 -3.71 -8.75 9.02
N HIS A 25 -4.07 -7.59 8.48
CA HIS A 25 -5.40 -7.33 7.96
C HIS A 25 -5.55 -7.82 6.52
N PHE A 26 -4.58 -7.48 5.66
CA PHE A 26 -4.50 -7.99 4.30
C PHE A 26 -3.07 -7.96 3.80
N VAL A 27 -2.83 -8.79 2.79
CA VAL A 27 -1.65 -8.75 1.91
C VAL A 27 -2.18 -8.68 0.49
N LYS A 28 -1.70 -7.71 -0.30
CA LYS A 28 -2.06 -7.58 -1.70
C LYS A 28 -0.83 -7.30 -2.54
N THR A 29 -0.81 -7.83 -3.76
CA THR A 29 0.27 -7.63 -4.71
C THR A 29 -0.31 -7.11 -6.01
N GLY A 30 0.42 -6.23 -6.68
CA GLY A 30 0.15 -5.87 -8.05
C GLY A 30 0.95 -4.70 -8.55
N THR A 31 0.57 -4.19 -9.71
CA THR A 31 1.32 -3.14 -10.42
C THR A 31 0.71 -1.78 -10.17
N VAL A 32 1.52 -0.82 -9.74
CA VAL A 32 1.09 0.57 -9.56
C VAL A 32 0.73 1.16 -10.90
N ILE A 33 -0.47 1.71 -10.98
CA ILE A 33 -1.01 2.36 -12.19
C ILE A 33 -1.08 3.87 -12.06
N GLU A 34 -1.07 4.38 -10.82
CA GLU A 34 -1.16 5.81 -10.54
C GLU A 34 -0.64 6.10 -9.12
N SER A 35 0.20 7.12 -8.98
CA SER A 35 0.74 7.57 -7.69
C SER A 35 0.42 9.05 -7.44
N TYR A 36 0.16 9.40 -6.18
CA TYR A 36 -0.13 10.75 -5.73
C TYR A 36 0.48 10.97 -4.34
N GLY A 37 0.64 12.23 -3.90
CA GLY A 37 1.39 12.55 -2.66
C GLY A 37 0.89 11.86 -1.38
N TYR A 38 -0.35 11.39 -1.34
CA TYR A 38 -0.96 10.74 -0.17
C TYR A 38 -1.29 9.25 -0.37
N GLY A 39 -0.93 8.66 -1.50
CA GLY A 39 -1.25 7.26 -1.80
C GLY A 39 -1.01 6.86 -3.25
N PHE A 40 -1.52 5.71 -3.64
CA PHE A 40 -1.41 5.20 -5.00
C PHE A 40 -2.57 4.23 -5.29
N VAL A 41 -2.77 3.97 -6.57
CA VAL A 41 -3.63 2.89 -7.07
C VAL A 41 -2.75 1.83 -7.69
N PHE A 42 -3.01 0.58 -7.37
CA PHE A 42 -2.42 -0.55 -8.08
C PHE A 42 -3.51 -1.49 -8.63
N SER A 43 -3.18 -2.17 -9.72
CA SER A 43 -4.00 -3.24 -10.29
C SER A 43 -3.61 -4.57 -9.63
N GLU A 44 -4.54 -5.18 -8.91
CA GLU A 44 -4.31 -6.45 -8.21
C GLU A 44 -4.21 -7.63 -9.19
N GLU A 45 -3.23 -8.52 -8.98
CA GLU A 45 -2.90 -9.63 -9.90
C GLU A 45 -3.88 -10.82 -9.85
N ASN A 46 -4.75 -10.89 -8.85
CA ASN A 46 -5.58 -12.07 -8.56
C ASN A 46 -6.84 -12.23 -9.45
N GLY A 47 -6.72 -12.01 -10.76
CA GLY A 47 -7.67 -12.50 -11.77
C GLY A 47 -8.92 -11.64 -12.03
N HIS A 48 -9.20 -10.65 -11.19
CA HIS A 48 -10.14 -9.59 -11.51
C HIS A 48 -9.37 -8.28 -11.34
N SER A 49 -9.04 -7.59 -12.43
CA SER A 49 -8.28 -6.34 -12.46
C SER A 49 -8.98 -5.26 -11.63
N ARG A 50 -8.82 -5.33 -10.31
CA ARG A 50 -9.44 -4.46 -9.34
C ARG A 50 -8.43 -3.36 -9.04
N ARG A 51 -8.83 -2.12 -9.35
CA ARG A 51 -8.09 -0.94 -8.91
C ARG A 51 -8.22 -0.86 -7.39
N VAL A 52 -7.09 -0.94 -6.69
CA VAL A 52 -7.04 -0.85 -5.24
C VAL A 52 -6.38 0.46 -4.86
N HIS A 53 -7.13 1.33 -4.19
CA HIS A 53 -6.61 2.56 -3.62
C HIS A 53 -5.91 2.26 -2.29
N VAL A 54 -4.68 2.73 -2.15
CA VAL A 54 -3.86 2.55 -0.96
C VAL A 54 -3.34 3.91 -0.52
N ALA A 55 -3.65 4.28 0.72
CA ALA A 55 -3.05 5.45 1.35
C ALA A 55 -1.57 5.21 1.63
N SER A 56 -0.74 6.26 1.61
CA SER A 56 0.63 6.18 2.11
C SER A 56 0.64 5.77 3.58
N SER A 57 1.76 5.19 4.06
CA SER A 57 1.86 4.76 5.46
C SER A 57 1.64 5.91 6.44
N GLU A 58 2.07 7.14 6.09
CA GLU A 58 1.82 8.36 6.87
C GLU A 58 0.34 8.73 6.90
N SER A 59 -0.32 8.75 5.74
CA SER A 59 -1.76 9.06 5.64
C SER A 59 -2.61 8.03 6.39
N LEU A 60 -2.23 6.75 6.33
CA LEU A 60 -2.88 5.70 7.09
C LEU A 60 -2.73 5.91 8.60
N ALA A 61 -1.51 6.21 9.08
CA ALA A 61 -1.27 6.43 10.50
C ALA A 61 -2.04 7.65 11.04
N LYS A 62 -2.20 8.69 10.22
CA LYS A 62 -3.02 9.87 10.56
C LYS A 62 -4.52 9.56 10.61
N GLY A 63 -5.04 8.80 9.64
CA GLY A 63 -6.48 8.49 9.55
C GLY A 63 -6.93 7.31 10.41
N MET A 64 -6.02 6.39 10.73
CA MET A 64 -6.29 5.16 11.48
C MET A 64 -5.20 4.93 12.54
N PRO A 65 -5.28 5.61 13.70
CA PRO A 65 -4.27 5.50 14.75
C PRO A 65 -4.02 4.04 15.17
N GLY A 66 -2.75 3.68 15.31
CA GLY A 66 -2.30 2.32 15.64
C GLY A 66 -2.24 1.34 14.46
N TRP A 67 -2.87 1.66 13.33
CA TRP A 67 -2.70 0.85 12.12
C TRP A 67 -1.33 1.10 11.49
N LYS A 68 -0.76 0.04 10.92
CA LYS A 68 0.53 0.09 10.24
C LYS A 68 0.41 -0.47 8.83
N GLN A 69 1.28 -0.02 7.94
CA GLN A 69 1.37 -0.53 6.59
C GLN A 69 2.81 -0.53 6.12
N THR A 70 3.19 -1.62 5.45
CA THR A 70 4.44 -1.72 4.70
C THR A 70 4.13 -1.85 3.21
N ILE A 71 5.00 -1.27 2.40
CA ILE A 71 4.94 -1.30 0.95
C ILE A 71 6.34 -1.67 0.49
N GLU A 72 6.44 -2.74 -0.27
CA GLU A 72 7.70 -3.33 -0.71
C GLU A 72 7.64 -3.57 -2.22
N LEU A 73 8.76 -3.39 -2.92
CA LEU A 73 8.88 -3.84 -4.31
C LEU A 73 8.83 -5.37 -4.37
N ALA A 74 8.13 -5.91 -5.37
CA ALA A 74 7.84 -7.34 -5.51
C ALA A 74 8.40 -7.94 -6.81
#